data_AF-A0AA38WRH7-F1
#
_entry.id   AF-A0AA38WRH7-F1
#
_cell.length_a   1.000
_cell.length_b   1.000
_cell.length_c   1.000
_cell.angle_alpha   90.00
_cell.angle_beta   90.00
_cell.angle_gamma   90.00
#
_symmetry.space_group_name_H-M   'P 1'
#
loop_
_entity.id
_entity.type
_entity.pdbx_description
1 polymer ?
#
loop_
_entity_poly.entity_id
_entity_poly.type
_entity_poly.pdbx_seq_one_letter_code
_entity_poly.pdbx_strand_id
1 'polypeptide(L)'
;MGAPEKLTTSNNNSMQRVKVYRLNEDGKWDDQGTGHVTVDYLERSSDELSLFVIDEEDNETLLVHRISSDDIYRKQEDTIISWRDPEYSSDLALSFQETTGCSYIWYPLNIYLIYFLSLENICTIQRNLQFDTLRNETSYHGANNELRELPVVELSTLPSILKVVVDSSVTDQLCVTELILHDVCYSYSPCN
;
A
#
# COMPACT_ATOMS: atom_id res chain seq x y z
N MET A 1 -44.35 -14.65 17.32
CA MET A 1 -43.29 -15.21 16.47
C MET A 1 -42.92 -14.12 15.48
N GLY A 2 -41.84 -13.38 15.75
CA GLY A 2 -41.34 -12.36 14.82
C GLY A 2 -40.50 -13.05 13.75
N ALA A 3 -40.81 -12.78 12.48
CA ALA A 3 -39.96 -13.17 11.38
C ALA A 3 -38.63 -12.39 11.45
N PRO A 4 -37.51 -12.98 11.01
CA PRO A 4 -36.25 -12.23 10.95
C PRO A 4 -36.37 -11.21 9.81
N GLU A 5 -36.36 -9.93 10.17
CA GLU A 5 -36.22 -8.84 9.22
C GLU A 5 -34.84 -8.99 8.57
N LYS A 6 -34.84 -9.50 7.33
CA LYS A 6 -33.70 -9.43 6.42
C LYS A 6 -33.37 -7.95 6.29
N LEU A 7 -32.25 -7.54 6.89
CA LEU A 7 -31.62 -6.23 6.67
C LEU A 7 -31.32 -6.10 5.18
N THR A 8 -32.30 -5.63 4.42
CA THR A 8 -32.08 -5.08 3.10
C THR A 8 -31.37 -3.76 3.32
N THR A 9 -30.04 -3.80 3.31
CA THR A 9 -29.18 -2.64 3.05
C THR A 9 -29.84 -1.84 1.92
N SER A 10 -30.29 -0.63 2.22
CA SER A 10 -30.74 0.32 1.20
C SER A 10 -29.54 0.73 0.34
N ASN A 11 -29.14 -0.14 -0.59
CA ASN A 11 -28.27 0.18 -1.71
C ASN A 11 -29.12 0.86 -2.78
N ASN A 12 -29.50 2.11 -2.55
CA ASN A 12 -30.16 2.91 -3.57
C ASN A 12 -29.07 3.54 -4.46
N ASN A 13 -28.82 2.97 -5.65
CA ASN A 13 -28.14 3.61 -6.80
C ASN A 13 -26.72 4.20 -6.60
N SER A 14 -25.81 3.53 -5.89
CA SER A 14 -24.41 4.02 -5.70
C SER A 14 -23.39 3.51 -6.73
N MET A 15 -23.78 2.56 -7.58
CA MET A 15 -22.93 1.93 -8.58
C MET A 15 -22.73 2.87 -9.78
N GLN A 16 -21.48 3.32 -10.02
CA GLN A 16 -21.19 4.30 -11.05
C GLN A 16 -20.95 3.63 -12.40
N ARG A 17 -21.74 3.95 -13.43
CA ARG A 17 -21.60 3.34 -14.76
C ARG A 17 -20.34 3.85 -15.47
N VAL A 18 -19.52 2.92 -15.95
CA VAL A 18 -18.23 3.17 -16.60
C VAL A 18 -18.02 2.28 -17.82
N LYS A 19 -17.20 2.76 -18.75
CA LYS A 19 -16.55 1.92 -19.76
C LYS A 19 -15.11 1.66 -19.37
N VAL A 20 -14.67 0.42 -19.55
CA VAL A 20 -13.29 0.01 -19.32
C VAL A 20 -12.54 0.01 -20.64
N TYR A 21 -11.39 0.68 -20.68
CA TYR A 21 -10.52 0.70 -21.85
C TYR A 21 -9.12 0.22 -21.50
N ARG A 22 -8.49 -0.49 -22.45
CA ARG A 22 -7.09 -0.90 -22.39
C ARG A 22 -6.35 -0.36 -23.60
N LEU A 23 -5.17 0.21 -23.38
CA LEU A 23 -4.30 0.65 -24.47
C LEU A 23 -3.59 -0.57 -25.08
N ASN A 24 -3.74 -0.74 -26.39
CA ASN A 24 -3.09 -1.82 -27.14
C ASN A 24 -1.71 -1.42 -27.68
N GLU A 25 -1.01 -2.39 -28.28
CA GLU A 25 0.34 -2.20 -28.85
C GLU A 25 0.38 -1.19 -30.01
N ASP A 26 -0.75 -1.00 -30.70
CA ASP A 26 -0.90 -0.01 -31.77
C ASP A 26 -1.11 1.42 -31.24
N GLY A 27 -1.14 1.61 -29.92
CA GLY A 27 -1.38 2.89 -29.26
C GLY A 27 -2.84 3.36 -29.32
N LYS A 28 -3.78 2.44 -29.51
CA LYS A 28 -5.23 2.71 -29.52
C LYS A 28 -5.90 2.14 -28.27
N TRP A 29 -7.01 2.75 -27.89
CA TRP A 29 -7.82 2.29 -26.77
C TRP A 29 -8.86 1.28 -27.25
N ASP A 30 -8.80 0.07 -26.72
CA ASP A 30 -9.77 -1.00 -26.97
C ASP A 30 -10.84 -0.99 -25.88
N ASP A 31 -12.11 -0.97 -26.28
CA ASP A 31 -13.28 -1.08 -25.39
C ASP A 31 -13.36 -2.52 -24.84
N GLN A 32 -13.24 -2.66 -23.52
CA GLN A 32 -13.30 -3.95 -22.83
C GLN A 32 -14.71 -4.28 -22.31
N GLY A 33 -15.63 -3.32 -22.32
CA GLY A 33 -16.98 -3.51 -21.81
C GLY A 33 -17.53 -2.30 -21.05
N THR A 34 -18.83 -2.36 -20.77
CA THR A 34 -19.55 -1.35 -19.98
C THR A 34 -20.09 -2.00 -18.72
N GLY A 35 -19.83 -1.39 -17.57
CA GLY A 35 -20.22 -1.96 -16.30
C GLY A 35 -20.38 -0.90 -15.22
N HIS A 36 -20.50 -1.37 -13.98
CA HIS A 36 -20.61 -0.52 -12.81
C HIS A 36 -19.39 -0.68 -11.93
N VAL A 37 -18.74 0.44 -11.59
CA VAL A 37 -17.57 0.44 -10.71
C VAL A 37 -17.95 0.60 -9.24
N THR A 38 -17.28 -0.16 -8.40
CA THR A 38 -17.27 -0.05 -6.94
C THR A 38 -15.84 -0.10 -6.40
N VAL A 39 -15.65 0.41 -5.19
CA VAL A 39 -14.40 0.28 -4.43
C VAL A 39 -14.74 -0.54 -3.20
N ASP A 40 -14.04 -1.64 -2.96
CA ASP A 40 -14.23 -2.48 -1.79
C ASP A 40 -12.92 -3.13 -1.33
N TYR A 41 -12.91 -3.67 -0.12
CA TYR A 41 -11.78 -4.44 0.40
C TYR A 41 -11.78 -5.85 -0.17
N LEU A 42 -10.59 -6.36 -0.49
CA LEU A 42 -10.45 -7.75 -0.93
C LEU A 42 -10.69 -8.70 0.26
N GLU A 43 -11.56 -9.71 0.09
CA GLU A 43 -12.01 -10.59 1.19
C GLU A 43 -10.87 -11.28 1.97
N ARG A 44 -9.69 -11.45 1.35
CA ARG A 44 -8.54 -12.14 1.97
C ARG A 44 -7.57 -11.21 2.69
N SER A 45 -7.76 -9.90 2.63
CA SER A 45 -6.85 -8.89 3.18
C SER A 45 -7.63 -7.62 3.54
N SER A 46 -7.86 -7.40 4.84
CA SER A 46 -8.65 -6.28 5.36
C SER A 46 -8.09 -4.90 5.03
N ASP A 47 -6.85 -4.83 4.57
CA ASP A 47 -6.12 -3.58 4.38
C ASP A 47 -5.90 -3.25 2.89
N GLU A 48 -6.33 -4.12 1.97
CA GLU A 48 -6.17 -3.93 0.53
C GLU A 48 -7.49 -3.52 -0.13
N LEU A 49 -7.53 -2.26 -0.57
CA LEU A 49 -8.64 -1.72 -1.36
C LEU A 49 -8.47 -2.08 -2.84
N SER A 50 -9.59 -2.41 -3.49
CA SER A 50 -9.62 -2.74 -4.92
C SER A 50 -10.79 -2.07 -5.62
N LEU A 51 -10.58 -1.73 -6.89
CA LEU A 51 -11.63 -1.32 -7.83
C LEU A 51 -12.20 -2.58 -8.47
N PHE A 52 -13.52 -2.70 -8.44
CA PHE A 52 -14.26 -3.76 -9.12
C PHE A 52 -15.15 -3.14 -10.18
N VAL A 53 -15.15 -3.68 -11.39
CA VAL A 53 -16.13 -3.34 -12.42
C VAL A 53 -16.91 -4.60 -12.78
N ILE A 54 -18.22 -4.54 -12.58
CA ILE A 54 -19.15 -5.63 -12.90
C ILE A 54 -19.89 -5.27 -14.17
N ASP A 55 -19.91 -6.19 -15.14
CA ASP A 55 -20.61 -6.03 -16.41
C ASP A 55 -22.11 -5.79 -16.20
N GLU A 56 -22.73 -4.98 -17.06
CA GLU A 56 -24.15 -4.67 -16.92
C GLU A 56 -25.10 -5.68 -17.58
N GLU A 57 -24.60 -6.52 -18.49
CA GLU A 57 -25.39 -7.51 -19.23
C GLU A 57 -25.38 -8.88 -18.55
N ASP A 58 -24.20 -9.40 -18.20
CA ASP A 58 -24.04 -10.74 -17.63
C ASP A 58 -23.68 -10.76 -16.14
N ASN A 59 -23.39 -9.59 -15.57
CA ASN A 59 -23.00 -9.43 -14.16
C ASN A 59 -21.71 -10.20 -13.79
N GLU A 60 -20.88 -10.51 -14.79
CA GLU A 60 -19.53 -11.04 -14.60
C GLU A 60 -18.55 -9.91 -14.26
N THR A 61 -17.39 -10.27 -13.74
CA THR A 61 -16.36 -9.27 -13.38
C THR A 61 -15.55 -8.88 -14.62
N LEU A 62 -15.65 -7.62 -15.05
CA LEU A 62 -14.87 -7.06 -16.15
C LEU A 62 -13.45 -6.67 -15.72
N LEU A 63 -13.31 -6.15 -14.50
CA LEU A 63 -12.04 -5.66 -13.99
C LEU A 63 -11.95 -5.83 -12.48
N VAL A 64 -10.81 -6.32 -12.01
CA VAL A 64 -10.35 -6.21 -10.62
C VAL A 64 -9.00 -5.52 -10.65
N HIS A 65 -8.92 -4.33 -10.06
CA HIS A 65 -7.66 -3.59 -9.93
C HIS A 65 -7.35 -3.33 -8.46
N ARG A 66 -6.26 -3.91 -7.98
CA ARG A 66 -5.74 -3.64 -6.63
C ARG A 66 -5.19 -2.22 -6.58
N ILE A 67 -5.70 -1.40 -5.67
CA ILE A 67 -5.19 -0.03 -5.52
C ILE A 67 -3.82 -0.09 -4.85
N SER A 68 -2.80 0.42 -5.55
CA SER A 68 -1.43 0.52 -5.05
C SER A 68 -0.96 1.96 -4.97
N SER A 69 -0.12 2.28 -3.98
CA SER A 69 0.57 3.57 -3.89
C SER A 69 1.62 3.76 -4.98
N ASP A 70 2.11 2.66 -5.57
CA ASP A 70 3.10 2.68 -6.65
C ASP A 70 2.47 3.04 -8.01
N ASP A 71 1.15 2.89 -8.14
CA ASP A 71 0.42 3.20 -9.37
C ASP A 71 0.22 4.71 -9.53
N ILE A 72 0.44 5.21 -10.76
CA ILE A 72 0.25 6.62 -11.08
C ILE A 72 -1.14 6.85 -11.69
N TYR A 73 -2.11 7.15 -10.82
CA TYR A 73 -3.46 7.50 -11.22
C TYR A 73 -3.56 8.94 -11.73
N ARG A 74 -4.34 9.13 -12.81
CA ARG A 74 -4.58 10.44 -13.44
C ARG A 74 -6.05 10.62 -13.73
N LYS A 75 -6.59 11.78 -13.35
CA LYS A 75 -7.93 12.25 -13.73
C LYS A 75 -7.83 13.11 -14.99
N GLN A 76 -8.65 12.82 -16.00
CA GLN A 76 -8.73 13.58 -17.26
C GLN A 76 -10.19 13.95 -17.54
N GLU A 77 -10.42 15.15 -18.07
CA GLU A 77 -11.74 15.65 -18.49
C GLU A 77 -12.87 15.55 -17.44
N ASP A 78 -12.51 15.45 -16.16
CA ASP A 78 -13.40 15.21 -15.03
C ASP A 78 -14.27 13.93 -15.08
N THR A 79 -14.06 13.08 -16.08
CA THR A 79 -14.85 11.86 -16.33
C THR A 79 -13.98 10.65 -16.60
N ILE A 80 -12.66 10.79 -16.66
CA ILE A 80 -11.75 9.67 -16.95
C ILE A 80 -10.76 9.52 -15.80
N ILE A 81 -10.60 8.28 -15.34
CA ILE A 81 -9.52 7.88 -14.42
C ILE A 81 -8.66 6.87 -15.16
N SER A 82 -7.35 7.09 -15.20
CA SER A 82 -6.40 6.24 -15.92
C SER A 82 -5.18 5.93 -15.09
N TRP A 83 -4.62 4.74 -15.25
CA TRP A 83 -3.41 4.27 -14.58
C TRP A 83 -2.69 3.26 -15.47
N ARG A 84 -1.49 2.83 -15.07
CA ARG A 84 -0.76 1.76 -15.73
C ARG A 84 -0.97 0.47 -14.99
N ASP A 85 -1.39 -0.57 -15.70
CA ASP A 85 -1.52 -1.91 -15.17
C ASP A 85 -0.12 -2.51 -14.95
N PRO A 86 0.28 -2.82 -13.70
CA PRO A 86 1.62 -3.33 -13.42
C PRO A 86 1.82 -4.76 -13.94
N GLU A 87 0.75 -5.57 -14.04
CA GLU A 87 0.83 -6.96 -14.49
C GLU A 87 1.06 -7.05 -16.00
N TYR A 88 0.36 -6.20 -16.77
CA TYR A 88 0.39 -6.24 -18.24
C TYR A 88 1.22 -5.12 -18.86
N SER A 89 1.76 -4.20 -18.06
CA SER A 89 2.51 -3.01 -18.50
C SER A 89 1.77 -2.10 -19.49
N SER A 90 0.45 -2.24 -19.59
CA SER A 90 -0.43 -1.49 -20.48
C SER A 90 -1.21 -0.44 -19.72
N ASP A 91 -1.56 0.68 -20.35
CA ASP A 91 -2.39 1.69 -19.72
C ASP A 91 -3.87 1.26 -19.71
N LEU A 92 -4.54 1.48 -18.57
CA LEU A 92 -5.97 1.25 -18.35
C LEU A 92 -6.69 2.58 -18.12
N ALA A 93 -7.95 2.65 -18.54
CA ALA A 93 -8.80 3.80 -18.27
C ALA A 93 -10.24 3.39 -17.97
N LEU A 94 -10.82 4.05 -16.96
CA LEU A 94 -12.25 4.05 -16.68
C LEU A 94 -12.83 5.37 -17.18
N SER A 95 -13.75 5.28 -18.14
CA SER A 95 -14.53 6.42 -18.61
C SER A 95 -15.91 6.39 -17.97
N PHE A 96 -16.18 7.35 -17.12
CA PHE A 96 -17.44 7.47 -16.38
C PHE A 96 -18.50 8.13 -17.26
N GLN A 97 -19.73 7.65 -17.14
CA GLN A 97 -20.87 8.30 -17.77
C GLN A 97 -21.16 9.69 -17.18
N GLU A 98 -20.93 9.86 -15.88
CA GLU A 98 -21.21 11.11 -15.16
C GLU A 98 -19.97 11.62 -14.41
N THR A 99 -19.75 12.93 -14.45
CA THR A 99 -18.69 13.63 -13.69
C THR A 99 -18.83 13.46 -12.18
N THR A 100 -20.07 13.42 -11.69
CA THR A 100 -20.41 13.14 -10.28
C THR A 100 -19.92 11.75 -9.88
N GLY A 101 -20.13 10.75 -10.73
CA GLY A 101 -19.64 9.39 -10.51
C GLY A 101 -18.13 9.27 -10.51
N CYS A 102 -17.46 9.93 -11.47
CA CYS A 102 -15.99 9.98 -11.49
C CYS A 102 -15.45 10.61 -10.19
N SER A 103 -16.03 11.73 -9.76
CA SER A 103 -15.61 12.41 -8.54
C SER A 103 -15.83 11.57 -7.29
N TYR A 104 -16.93 10.81 -7.22
CA TYR A 104 -17.23 9.91 -6.11
C TYR A 104 -16.17 8.81 -5.92
N ILE A 105 -15.58 8.31 -7.01
CA ILE A 105 -14.50 7.32 -6.96
C ILE A 105 -13.12 7.99 -6.79
N TRP A 106 -12.89 9.10 -7.48
CA TRP A 106 -11.59 9.78 -7.51
C TRP A 106 -11.18 10.33 -6.14
N TYR A 107 -12.07 10.98 -5.39
CA TYR A 107 -11.68 11.63 -4.14
C TYR A 107 -11.21 10.62 -3.07
N PRO A 108 -11.94 9.53 -2.77
CA PRO A 108 -11.47 8.51 -1.83
C PRO A 108 -10.14 7.89 -2.26
N LEU A 109 -9.99 7.55 -3.56
CA LEU A 109 -8.75 7.00 -4.11
C LEU A 109 -7.59 7.99 -3.89
N ASN A 110 -7.77 9.26 -4.25
CA ASN A 110 -6.73 10.27 -4.12
C ASN A 110 -6.35 10.53 -2.65
N ILE A 111 -7.33 10.57 -1.73
CA ILE A 111 -7.08 10.71 -0.30
C ILE A 111 -6.28 9.50 0.22
N TYR A 112 -6.63 8.28 -0.19
CA TYR A 112 -5.90 7.07 0.20
C TYR A 112 -4.44 7.12 -0.23
N LEU A 113 -4.17 7.51 -1.49
CA LEU A 113 -2.80 7.65 -2.00
C LEU A 113 -2.01 8.73 -1.26
N ILE A 114 -2.62 9.90 -1.01
CA ILE A 114 -1.97 10.99 -0.26
C ILE A 114 -1.66 10.54 1.18
N TYR A 115 -2.61 9.85 1.81
CA TYR A 115 -2.42 9.35 3.17
C TYR A 115 -1.26 8.36 3.23
N PHE A 116 -1.20 7.41 2.30
CA PHE A 116 -0.11 6.44 2.21
C PHE A 116 1.26 7.11 2.03
N LEU A 117 1.38 8.01 1.05
CA LEU A 117 2.62 8.78 0.83
C LEU A 117 3.00 9.64 2.04
N SER A 118 2.01 10.22 2.74
CA SER A 118 2.27 11.00 3.95
C SER A 118 2.76 10.13 5.11
N LEU A 119 2.20 8.93 5.27
CA LEU A 119 2.63 7.98 6.28
C LEU A 119 4.05 7.50 6.03
N GLU A 120 4.41 7.18 4.78
CA GLU A 120 5.79 6.81 4.42
C GLU A 120 6.78 7.93 4.77
N ASN A 121 6.43 9.17 4.45
CA ASN A 121 7.24 10.33 4.80
C ASN A 121 7.35 10.52 6.32
N ILE A 122 6.25 10.38 7.07
CA ILE A 122 6.26 10.48 8.53
C ILE A 122 7.12 9.38 9.14
N CYS A 123 6.96 8.13 8.70
CA CYS A 123 7.78 7.00 9.16
C CYS A 123 9.26 7.23 8.84
N THR A 124 9.58 7.76 7.66
CA THR A 124 10.96 8.08 7.26
C THR A 124 11.55 9.20 8.11
N ILE A 125 10.79 10.26 8.38
CA ILE A 125 11.22 11.39 9.22
C ILE A 125 11.36 10.95 10.68
N GLN A 126 10.41 10.19 11.23
CA GLN A 126 10.51 9.65 12.58
C GLN A 126 11.73 8.74 12.71
N ARG A 127 12.00 7.87 11.74
CA ARG A 127 13.22 7.05 11.70
C ARG A 127 14.48 7.91 11.68
N ASN A 128 14.56 8.91 10.80
CA ASN A 128 15.73 9.80 10.73
C ASN A 128 15.93 10.59 12.04
N LEU A 129 14.87 11.09 12.65
CA LEU A 129 14.94 11.80 13.93
C LEU A 129 15.32 10.88 15.09
N GLN A 130 14.83 9.64 15.13
CA GLN A 130 15.24 8.65 16.12
C GLN A 130 16.74 8.33 15.97
N PHE A 131 17.19 8.06 14.74
CA PHE A 131 18.59 7.78 14.45
C PHE A 131 19.51 8.97 14.77
N ASP A 132 19.12 10.21 14.43
CA ASP A 132 19.87 11.42 14.74
C ASP A 132 19.88 11.73 16.24
N THR A 133 18.79 11.41 16.97
CA THR A 133 18.74 11.55 18.44
C THR A 133 19.69 10.55 19.11
N LEU A 134 19.69 9.28 18.69
CA LEU A 134 20.66 8.28 19.19
C LEU A 134 22.11 8.64 18.85
N ARG A 135 22.35 9.20 17.65
CA ARG A 135 23.68 9.67 17.22
C ARG A 135 24.18 10.88 18.01
N ASN A 136 23.29 11.79 18.41
CA ASN A 136 23.65 12.91 19.27
C ASN A 136 23.86 12.51 20.74
N GLU A 137 23.07 11.57 21.27
CA GLU A 137 23.25 11.02 22.63
C GLU A 137 24.57 10.23 22.78
N THR A 138 25.05 9.57 21.71
CA THR A 138 26.36 8.88 21.70
C THR A 138 27.56 9.83 21.62
N SER A 139 27.37 11.11 21.30
CA SER A 139 28.44 12.12 21.30
C SER A 139 28.78 12.65 22.71
N TYR A 140 27.95 12.33 23.72
CA TYR A 140 28.15 12.77 25.10
C TYR A 140 28.43 11.65 26.10
N HIS A 141 28.56 10.38 25.68
CA HIS A 141 29.05 9.33 26.58
C HIS A 141 30.57 9.17 26.45
N GLY A 142 31.25 9.72 27.45
CA GLY A 142 32.70 9.72 27.57
C GLY A 142 33.33 8.34 27.55
N ALA A 143 34.46 8.26 26.85
CA ALA A 143 35.63 7.43 27.18
C ALA A 143 35.32 6.09 27.86
N ASN A 144 34.85 5.07 27.13
CA ASN A 144 35.06 3.63 27.42
C ASN A 144 34.55 2.68 26.31
N ASN A 145 34.55 3.06 25.02
CA ASN A 145 34.25 2.11 23.94
C ASN A 145 35.49 1.30 23.56
N GLU A 146 35.80 0.26 24.33
CA GLU A 146 36.49 -0.90 23.76
C GLU A 146 35.50 -1.56 22.80
N LEU A 147 35.73 -1.44 21.49
CA LEU A 147 34.99 -2.14 20.45
C LEU A 147 35.07 -3.65 20.72
N ARG A 148 34.03 -4.23 21.34
CA ARG A 148 33.93 -5.69 21.50
C ARG A 148 33.63 -6.30 20.14
N GLU A 149 34.61 -6.98 19.56
CA GLU A 149 34.39 -7.75 18.33
C GLU A 149 33.34 -8.84 18.56
N LEU A 150 32.39 -8.92 17.63
CA LEU A 150 31.41 -10.00 17.60
C LEU A 150 32.08 -11.28 17.10
N PRO A 151 31.75 -12.45 17.69
CA PRO A 151 32.20 -13.72 17.15
C PRO A 151 31.62 -13.95 15.75
N VAL A 152 32.26 -14.82 14.96
CA VAL A 152 31.83 -15.18 13.60
C VAL A 152 30.35 -15.56 13.59
N VAL A 153 29.57 -15.02 12.64
CA VAL A 153 28.11 -15.18 12.57
C VAL A 153 27.76 -16.60 12.10
N GLU A 154 27.49 -17.48 13.06
CA GLU A 154 27.06 -18.86 12.85
C GLU A 154 25.95 -19.22 13.85
N LEU A 155 25.13 -20.23 13.55
CA LEU A 155 24.07 -20.67 14.46
C LEU A 155 24.60 -21.10 15.84
N SER A 156 25.85 -21.59 15.89
CA SER A 156 26.56 -22.00 17.11
C SER A 156 26.98 -20.82 18.00
N THR A 157 27.17 -19.62 17.42
CA THR A 157 27.67 -18.42 18.10
C THR A 157 26.57 -17.42 18.42
N LEU A 158 25.35 -17.62 17.92
CA LEU A 158 24.16 -16.81 18.25
C LEU A 158 23.98 -16.56 19.76
N PRO A 159 24.13 -17.54 20.67
CA PRO A 159 24.03 -17.29 22.11
C PRO A 159 25.10 -16.31 22.61
N SER A 160 26.29 -16.34 22.01
CA SER A 160 27.40 -15.44 22.34
C SER A 160 27.17 -14.03 21.79
N ILE A 161 26.62 -13.90 20.57
CA ILE A 161 26.22 -12.62 19.99
C ILE A 161 25.11 -11.99 20.83
N LEU A 162 24.08 -12.76 21.19
CA LEU A 162 22.99 -12.30 22.05
C LEU A 162 23.53 -11.81 23.40
N LYS A 163 24.46 -12.55 24.00
CA LYS A 163 25.09 -12.14 25.25
C LYS A 163 25.84 -10.81 25.11
N VAL A 164 26.58 -10.62 24.01
CA VAL A 164 27.26 -9.34 23.76
C VAL A 164 26.25 -8.21 23.65
N VAL A 165 25.16 -8.39 22.90
CA VAL A 165 24.12 -7.36 22.75
C VAL A 165 23.45 -7.03 24.09
N VAL A 166 23.07 -8.04 24.87
CA VAL A 166 22.41 -7.85 26.18
C VAL A 166 23.36 -7.23 27.22
N ASP A 167 24.66 -7.49 27.12
CA ASP A 167 25.69 -6.89 27.99
C ASP A 167 26.09 -5.47 27.53
N SER A 168 25.66 -5.03 26.34
CA SER A 168 25.93 -3.69 25.81
C SER A 168 25.07 -2.61 26.46
N SER A 169 25.40 -1.33 26.22
CA SER A 169 24.60 -0.22 26.73
C SER A 169 23.17 -0.26 26.18
N VAL A 170 22.23 0.33 26.92
CA VAL A 170 20.82 0.44 26.47
C VAL A 170 20.73 1.15 25.11
N THR A 171 21.62 2.10 24.85
CA THR A 171 21.71 2.81 23.58
C THR A 171 22.14 1.89 22.44
N ASP A 172 23.15 1.04 22.66
CA ASP A 172 23.60 0.06 21.67
C ASP A 172 22.53 -1.02 21.41
N GLN A 173 21.84 -1.46 22.47
CA GLN A 173 20.73 -2.42 22.36
C GLN A 173 19.58 -1.84 21.54
N LEU A 174 19.24 -0.58 21.76
CA LEU A 174 18.18 0.11 21.02
C LEU A 174 18.58 0.25 19.53
N CYS A 175 19.83 0.64 19.25
CA CYS A 175 20.37 0.72 17.89
C CYS A 175 20.32 -0.63 17.17
N VAL A 176 20.76 -1.71 17.82
CA VAL A 176 20.67 -3.08 17.26
C VAL A 176 19.22 -3.50 17.01
N THR A 177 18.31 -3.20 17.93
CA THR A 177 16.89 -3.52 17.78
C THR A 177 16.28 -2.77 16.59
N GLU A 178 16.62 -1.49 16.41
CA GLU A 178 16.21 -0.71 15.24
C GLU A 178 16.80 -1.26 13.93
N LEU A 179 18.07 -1.68 13.91
CA LEU A 179 18.70 -2.30 12.74
C LEU A 179 18.07 -3.65 12.37
N ILE A 180 17.65 -4.45 13.36
CA ILE A 180 16.92 -5.69 13.11
C ILE A 180 15.53 -5.38 12.54
N LEU A 181 14.83 -4.38 13.08
CA LEU A 181 13.54 -3.94 12.56
C LEU A 181 13.64 -3.37 11.14
N HIS A 182 14.77 -2.73 10.81
CA HIS A 182 15.08 -2.27 9.45
C HIS A 182 15.12 -3.44 8.45
N ASP A 183 15.82 -4.54 8.77
CA ASP A 183 15.88 -5.73 7.90
C ASP A 183 14.52 -6.44 7.76
N VAL A 184 13.71 -6.45 8.83
CA VAL A 184 12.37 -7.06 8.80
C VAL A 184 11.42 -6.25 7.91
N CYS A 185 11.45 -4.91 7.93
CA CYS A 185 10.62 -4.10 7.04
C CYS A 185 10.93 -4.31 5.54
N TYR A 186 12.19 -4.54 5.16
CA TYR A 186 12.54 -4.90 3.78
C TYR A 186 12.13 -6.34 3.41
N SER A 187 11.98 -7.25 4.37
CA SER A 187 11.51 -8.61 4.12
C SER A 187 10.00 -8.75 3.89
N TYR A 188 9.21 -7.69 4.16
CA TYR A 188 7.78 -7.61 3.85
C TYR A 188 7.46 -6.83 2.56
N SER A 189 8.48 -6.32 1.86
CA SER A 189 8.31 -6.00 0.44
C SER A 189 8.28 -7.32 -0.34
N PRO A 190 7.23 -7.61 -1.13
CA PRO A 190 7.24 -8.81 -1.96
C PRO A 190 8.35 -8.67 -2.98
N CYS A 191 9.41 -9.48 -2.84
CA CYS A 191 10.31 -9.74 -3.95
C CYS A 191 9.55 -10.60 -4.97
N ASN A 192 9.20 -9.97 -6.10
CA ASN A 192 8.51 -10.49 -7.29
C ASN A 192 7.04 -10.86 -7.12
#